data_AF-A0A183V4Y8-F1
#
_entry.id   AF-A0A183V4Y8-F1
#
_cell.length_a   1.000
_cell.length_b   1.000
_cell.length_c   1.000
_cell.angle_alpha   90.00
_cell.angle_beta   90.00
_cell.angle_gamma   90.00
#
_symmetry.space_group_name_H-M   'P 1'
#
loop_
_entity.id
_entity.type
_entity.pdbx_description
1 polymer ?
#
loop_
_entity_poly.entity_id
_entity_poly.type
_entity_poly.pdbx_seq_one_letter_code
_entity_poly.pdbx_strand_id
1 'polypeptide(L)'
;MLARRLSPQNNYETFNNAYHKSKEIVLSAIVMDERSDKCDEMKKREVMELYKSAIKHFETALRYAKQNMPSDKADEVEKHRIAVEKNLRSTKGRLGDLGKFLFTFVL
;
A
#
# COMPACT_ATOMS: atom_id res chain seq x y z
N MET A 1 28.19 -10.64 -0.54
CA MET A 1 27.69 -9.25 -0.66
C MET A 1 27.05 -8.85 0.66
N LEU A 2 27.67 -7.94 1.42
CA LEU A 2 27.06 -7.39 2.64
C LEU A 2 25.94 -6.44 2.21
N ALA A 3 24.70 -6.72 2.60
CA ALA A 3 23.59 -5.80 2.41
C ALA A 3 23.96 -4.45 3.03
N ARG A 4 23.98 -3.38 2.22
CA ARG A 4 24.31 -2.02 2.66
C ARG A 4 23.31 -1.67 3.76
N ARG A 5 23.75 -1.67 5.03
CA ARG A 5 22.93 -1.14 6.14
C ARG A 5 22.72 0.34 5.85
N LEU A 6 21.49 0.70 5.50
CA LEU A 6 21.07 2.08 5.33
C LEU A 6 21.22 2.81 6.68
N SER A 7 21.61 4.08 6.64
CA SER A 7 21.62 4.92 7.84
C SER A 7 20.19 5.07 8.38
N PRO A 8 20.00 5.39 9.68
CA PRO A 8 18.68 5.68 10.22
C PRO A 8 17.93 6.74 9.42
N GLN A 9 18.62 7.77 8.96
CA GLN A 9 18.05 8.81 8.10
C GLN A 9 17.53 8.25 6.76
N ASN A 10 18.32 7.42 6.08
CA ASN A 10 17.89 6.79 4.83
C ASN A 10 16.72 5.81 5.04
N ASN A 11 16.68 5.12 6.18
CA ASN A 11 15.53 4.28 6.56
C ASN A 11 14.26 5.11 6.70
N TYR A 12 14.36 6.25 7.38
CA TYR A 12 13.25 7.17 7.57
C TYR A 12 12.74 7.72 6.24
N GLU A 13 13.64 8.20 5.37
CA GLU A 13 13.26 8.70 4.05
C GLU A 13 12.61 7.62 3.19
N THR A 14 13.15 6.40 3.20
CA THR A 14 12.57 5.28 2.44
C THR A 14 11.20 4.89 2.97
N PHE A 15 11.05 4.80 4.30
CA PHE A 15 9.77 4.57 4.94
C PHE A 15 8.75 5.64 4.56
N ASN A 16 9.12 6.92 4.69
CA ASN A 16 8.21 8.04 4.49
C ASN A 16 7.77 8.13 3.02
N ASN A 17 8.70 7.94 2.08
CA ASN A 17 8.39 7.88 0.65
C ASN A 17 7.42 6.74 0.34
N ALA A 18 7.64 5.55 0.89
CA ALA A 18 6.74 4.41 0.69
C ALA A 18 5.36 4.65 1.33
N TYR A 19 5.32 5.22 2.53
CA TYR A 19 4.09 5.59 3.23
C TYR A 19 3.25 6.59 2.40
N HIS A 20 3.83 7.71 1.99
CA HIS A 20 3.11 8.72 1.21
C HIS A 20 2.68 8.18 -0.15
N LYS A 21 3.55 7.43 -0.84
CA LYS A 21 3.22 6.89 -2.16
C LYS A 21 2.07 5.88 -2.10
N SER A 22 2.07 5.02 -1.08
CA SER A 22 0.97 4.07 -0.88
C SER A 22 -0.37 4.76 -0.67
N LYS A 23 -0.39 5.90 0.05
CA LYS A 23 -1.60 6.72 0.25
C LYS A 23 -2.10 7.36 -1.04
N GLU A 24 -1.21 7.95 -1.84
CA GLU A 24 -1.59 8.54 -3.13
C GLU A 24 -2.25 7.50 -4.04
N ILE A 25 -1.63 6.33 -4.17
CA ILE A 25 -2.11 5.28 -5.06
C ILE A 25 -3.44 4.71 -4.56
N VAL A 26 -3.57 4.44 -3.25
CA VAL A 26 -4.83 3.88 -2.72
C VAL A 26 -5.99 4.87 -2.86
N LEU A 27 -5.75 6.18 -2.69
CA LEU A 27 -6.78 7.20 -2.92
C LEU A 27 -7.20 7.24 -4.39
N SER A 28 -6.24 7.19 -5.31
CA SER A 28 -6.54 7.12 -6.75
C SER A 28 -7.35 5.85 -7.09
N ALA A 29 -6.97 4.71 -6.52
CA ALA A 29 -7.67 3.44 -6.69
C ALA A 29 -9.11 3.53 -6.20
N ILE A 30 -9.34 4.07 -4.99
CA ILE A 30 -10.68 4.24 -4.40
C ILE A 30 -11.55 5.11 -5.31
N VAL A 31 -11.04 6.27 -5.73
CA VAL A 31 -11.79 7.19 -6.60
C VAL A 31 -12.20 6.51 -7.91
N MET A 32 -11.30 5.73 -8.50
CA MET A 32 -11.58 5.00 -9.75
C MET A 32 -12.56 3.82 -9.53
N ASP A 33 -12.42 3.11 -8.42
CA ASP A 33 -13.28 1.99 -8.04
C ASP A 33 -14.72 2.44 -7.80
N GLU A 34 -14.91 3.57 -7.10
CA GLU A 34 -16.22 4.15 -6.80
C GLU A 34 -16.90 4.75 -8.02
N ARG A 35 -16.13 5.29 -8.98
CA ARG A 35 -16.67 5.91 -10.20
C ARG A 35 -16.91 4.93 -11.36
N SER A 36 -16.35 3.73 -11.28
CA SER A 36 -16.54 2.73 -12.33
C SER A 36 -17.90 2.04 -12.17
N ASP A 37 -18.56 1.78 -13.30
CA ASP A 37 -19.71 0.87 -13.33
C ASP A 37 -19.29 -0.47 -12.72
N LYS A 38 -20.20 -1.10 -11.97
CA LYS A 38 -19.96 -2.40 -11.36
C LYS A 38 -19.56 -3.42 -12.43
N CYS A 39 -20.17 -3.38 -13.62
CA CYS A 39 -19.95 -4.34 -14.70
C CYS A 39 -18.81 -3.97 -15.66
N ASP A 40 -18.11 -2.84 -15.44
CA ASP A 40 -16.99 -2.44 -16.30
C ASP A 40 -15.71 -3.20 -15.93
N GLU A 41 -15.58 -4.42 -16.43
CA GLU A 41 -14.45 -5.31 -16.12
C GLU A 41 -13.09 -4.69 -16.43
N MET A 42 -12.99 -3.92 -17.51
CA MET A 42 -11.74 -3.28 -17.93
C MET A 42 -11.28 -2.28 -16.87
N LYS A 43 -12.17 -1.39 -16.43
CA LYS A 43 -11.87 -0.47 -15.33
C LYS A 43 -11.60 -1.21 -14.02
N LYS A 44 -12.32 -2.30 -13.71
CA LYS A 44 -12.04 -3.09 -12.51
C LYS A 44 -10.64 -3.71 -12.54
N ARG A 45 -10.14 -4.15 -13.69
CA ARG A 45 -8.75 -4.63 -13.83
C ARG A 45 -7.73 -3.50 -13.61
N GLU A 46 -7.97 -2.30 -14.12
CA GLU A 46 -7.11 -1.13 -13.87
C GLU A 46 -7.05 -0.78 -12.37
N VAL A 47 -8.21 -0.75 -11.71
CA VAL A 47 -8.31 -0.53 -10.26
C VAL A 47 -7.52 -1.59 -9.49
N MET A 48 -7.59 -2.86 -9.89
CA MET A 48 -6.82 -3.94 -9.26
C MET A 48 -5.31 -3.71 -9.38
N GLU A 49 -4.81 -3.22 -10.51
CA GLU A 49 -3.40 -2.89 -10.67
C GLU A 49 -2.95 -1.74 -9.77
N LEU A 50 -3.80 -0.73 -9.57
CA LEU A 50 -3.54 0.32 -8.59
C LEU A 50 -3.48 -0.23 -7.16
N TYR A 51 -4.42 -1.09 -6.76
CA TYR A 51 -4.37 -1.72 -5.43
C TYR A 51 -3.12 -2.61 -5.25
N LYS A 52 -2.73 -3.40 -6.27
CA LYS A 52 -1.47 -4.17 -6.24
C LYS A 52 -0.25 -3.28 -6.09
N SER A 53 -0.23 -2.13 -6.77
CA SER A 53 0.86 -1.15 -6.66
C SER A 53 0.93 -0.54 -5.25
N ALA A 54 -0.22 -0.13 -4.68
CA ALA A 54 -0.29 0.36 -3.30
C ALA A 54 0.20 -0.67 -2.28
N ILE A 55 -0.18 -1.95 -2.45
CA ILE A 55 0.26 -3.06 -1.60
C ILE A 55 1.80 -3.18 -1.58
N LYS A 56 2.47 -3.08 -2.74
CA LYS A 56 3.94 -3.12 -2.81
C LYS A 56 4.58 -1.98 -2.00
N HIS A 57 3.99 -0.80 -2.03
CA HIS A 57 4.48 0.34 -1.24
C HIS A 57 4.20 0.18 0.26
N PHE A 58 3.02 -0.32 0.66
CA PHE A 58 2.75 -0.67 2.06
C PHE A 58 3.76 -1.69 2.57
N GLU A 59 4.00 -2.77 1.84
CA GLU A 59 4.98 -3.80 2.20
C GLU A 59 6.41 -3.25 2.26
N THR A 60 6.75 -2.30 1.39
CA THR A 60 8.05 -1.61 1.44
C THR A 60 8.17 -0.77 2.72
N ALA A 61 7.15 0.01 3.08
CA ALA A 61 7.15 0.78 4.33
C ALA A 61 7.29 -0.14 5.55
N LEU A 62 6.56 -1.27 5.57
CA LEU A 62 6.58 -2.21 6.70
C LEU A 62 7.89 -2.98 6.89
N ARG A 63 8.85 -2.90 5.96
CA ARG A 63 10.20 -3.45 6.17
C ARG A 63 11.02 -2.67 7.18
N TYR A 64 10.64 -1.41 7.44
CA TYR A 64 11.35 -0.55 8.36
C TYR A 64 10.61 -0.48 9.69
N ALA A 65 11.34 -0.74 10.77
CA ALA A 65 10.83 -0.73 12.13
C ALA A 65 11.36 0.50 12.87
N LYS A 66 10.63 0.98 13.88
CA LYS A 66 10.96 2.24 14.58
C LYS A 66 12.35 2.25 15.21
N GLN A 67 12.87 1.10 15.64
CA GLN A 67 14.23 0.98 16.20
C GLN A 67 15.36 1.26 15.19
N ASN A 68 15.03 1.30 13.89
CA ASN A 68 15.98 1.57 12.81
C ASN A 68 15.90 3.03 12.32
N MET A 69 15.22 3.91 13.07
CA MET A 69 14.93 5.30 12.70
C MET A 69 15.71 6.31 13.57
N PRO A 70 15.80 7.59 13.16
CA PRO A 70 16.22 8.65 14.07
C PRO A 70 15.30 8.68 15.30
N SER A 71 15.87 8.95 16.48
CA SER A 71 15.13 8.87 17.75
C SER A 71 13.95 9.83 17.81
N ASP A 72 14.09 11.02 17.21
CA ASP A 72 13.04 12.05 17.11
C ASP A 72 11.91 11.70 16.13
N LYS A 73 12.09 10.63 15.33
CA LYS A 73 11.15 10.15 14.30
C LYS A 73 10.49 8.83 14.66
N ALA A 74 11.02 8.09 15.64
CA ALA A 74 10.61 6.72 15.94
C ALA A 74 9.11 6.60 16.26
N ASP A 75 8.54 7.53 17.05
CA ASP A 75 7.14 7.48 17.44
C ASP A 75 6.18 7.83 16.29
N GLU A 76 6.57 8.74 15.39
CA GLU A 76 5.76 9.05 14.21
C GLU A 76 5.75 7.87 13.23
N VAL A 77 6.90 7.21 13.06
CA VAL A 77 7.03 6.00 12.23
C VAL A 77 6.13 4.90 12.76
N GLU A 78 6.08 4.69 14.08
CA GLU A 78 5.20 3.68 14.67
C GLU A 78 3.73 3.96 14.42
N LYS A 79 3.29 5.23 14.58
CA LYS A 79 1.92 5.65 14.25
C LYS A 79 1.59 5.40 12.78
N HIS A 80 2.51 5.78 11.88
CA HIS A 80 2.34 5.56 10.45
C HIS A 80 2.33 4.06 10.09
N ARG A 81 3.16 3.23 10.74
CA ARG A 81 3.15 1.77 10.56
C ARG A 81 1.81 1.17 10.89
N ILE A 82 1.22 1.50 12.04
CA ILE A 82 -0.09 1.00 12.45
C ILE A 82 -1.15 1.34 11.39
N ALA A 83 -1.11 2.57 10.86
CA ALA A 83 -1.98 2.99 9.77
C ALA A 83 -1.72 2.19 8.47
N VAL A 84 -0.45 1.97 8.10
CA VAL A 84 -0.06 1.15 6.94
C VAL A 84 -0.57 -0.28 7.07
N GLU A 85 -0.45 -0.91 8.24
CA GLU A 85 -0.92 -2.28 8.46
C GLU A 85 -2.44 -2.38 8.31
N LYS A 86 -3.19 -1.43 8.88
CA LYS A 86 -4.65 -1.37 8.72
C LYS A 86 -5.05 -1.18 7.25
N ASN A 87 -4.39 -0.26 6.55
CA ASN A 87 -4.67 0.02 5.15
C ASN A 87 -4.30 -1.16 4.27
N LEU A 88 -3.15 -1.80 4.48
CA LEU A 88 -2.72 -3.00 3.77
C LEU A 88 -3.75 -4.12 3.88
N ARG A 89 -4.26 -4.40 5.08
CA ARG A 89 -5.31 -5.41 5.27
C ARG A 89 -6.58 -5.06 4.50
N SER A 90 -7.02 -3.81 4.58
CA SER A 90 -8.23 -3.34 3.91
C SER A 90 -8.09 -3.40 2.38
N THR A 91 -6.94 -2.95 1.85
CA THR A 91 -6.62 -2.99 0.41
C THR A 91 -6.53 -4.42 -0.11
N LYS A 92 -5.92 -5.35 0.64
CA LYS A 92 -5.90 -6.78 0.28
C LYS A 92 -7.31 -7.38 0.27
N GLY A 93 -8.15 -7.01 1.23
CA GLY A 93 -9.56 -7.40 1.26
C GLY A 93 -10.31 -6.96 0.00
N ARG A 94 -10.25 -5.66 -0.32
CA ARG A 94 -10.92 -5.11 -1.50
C ARG A 94 -10.41 -5.71 -2.81
N LEU A 95 -9.09 -5.92 -2.94
CA LEU A 95 -8.51 -6.60 -4.09
C LEU A 95 -9.07 -8.03 -4.24
N GLY A 96 -9.25 -8.74 -3.13
CA GLY A 96 -9.87 -10.06 -3.11
C GLY A 96 -11.33 -10.04 -3.58
N ASP A 97 -12.11 -9.04 -3.15
CA ASP A 97 -13.50 -8.88 -3.59
C ASP A 97 -13.61 -8.60 -5.10
N LEU A 98 -12.73 -7.75 -5.64
CA LEU A 98 -12.64 -7.50 -7.08
C LEU A 98 -12.23 -8.75 -7.86
N GLY A 99 -11.32 -9.56 -7.31
CA GLY A 99 -10.97 -10.85 -7.90
C GLY A 99 -12.18 -11.78 -8.02
N LYS A 100 -12.92 -11.97 -6.91
CA LYS A 100 -14.15 -12.79 -6.91
C LYS A 100 -15.19 -12.28 -7.89
N PHE A 101 -15.36 -10.96 -7.98
CA PHE A 101 -16.27 -10.33 -8.92
C PHE A 101 -15.96 -10.77 -10.36
N LEU A 102 -14.72 -10.64 -10.81
CA LEU A 102 -14.32 -11.01 -12.18
C LEU A 102 -14.42 -12.52 -12.45
N PHE A 103 -14.25 -13.39 -11.45
CA PHE A 103 -14.45 -14.84 -11.63
C PHE A 103 -15.93 -15.23 -11.74
N THR A 104 -16.85 -14.41 -11.21
CA THR A 104 -18.29 -14.74 -11.19
C THR A 104 -18.96 -14.59 -12.56
N PHE A 105 -18.40 -13.79 -13.48
CA PHE A 105 -18.95 -13.57 -14.83
C PHE A 105 -18.37 -14.52 -15.90
N VAL A 106 -17.48 -15.43 -15.51
CA VAL A 106 -16.79 -16.37 -16.43
C VAL A 106 -17.38 -17.80 -16.36
N LEU A 107 -18.44 -18.02 -15.57
CA LEU A 107 -19.21 -19.27 -15.50
C LEU A 107 -20.62 -19.07 -16.03
#